data_AF-A0A957RJL1-F1
#
_entry.id   AF-A0A957RJL1-F1
#
_cell.length_a   1.000
_cell.length_b   1.000
_cell.length_c   1.000
_cell.angle_alpha   90.00
_cell.angle_beta   90.00
_cell.angle_gamma   90.00
#
_symmetry.space_group_name_H-M   'P 1'
#
loop_
_entity.id
_entity.type
_entity.pdbx_description
1 polymer ?
#
loop_
_entity_poly.entity_id
_entity_poly.type
_entity_poly.pdbx_seq_one_letter_code
_entity_poly.pdbx_strand_id
1 'polypeptide(L)'
;TYAEELRQEGLQEGLQKGLQKGLETGEIKGKVETIESLLAVGADWSMITRATGITPDEFETLKAQLNRFADPHAGDDAQQTTTD
;
A
#
# COMPACT_ATOMS: atom_id res chain seq x y z
N THR A 1 -29.96 17.36 -9.49
CA THR A 1 -30.40 16.39 -10.52
C THR A 1 -29.81 15.04 -10.20
N TYR A 2 -30.43 13.91 -10.59
CA TYR A 2 -29.90 12.56 -10.32
C TYR A 2 -28.44 12.39 -10.81
N ALA A 3 -28.07 13.10 -11.88
CA ALA A 3 -26.70 13.15 -12.39
C ALA A 3 -25.70 13.84 -11.44
N GLU A 4 -26.11 14.87 -10.69
CA GLU A 4 -25.25 15.53 -9.70
C GLU A 4 -25.02 14.66 -8.46
N GLU A 5 -26.04 13.93 -8.02
CA GLU A 5 -25.94 12.98 -6.90
C GLU A 5 -24.97 11.83 -7.26
N LEU A 6 -25.15 11.19 -8.42
CA LEU A 6 -24.23 10.15 -8.90
C LEU A 6 -22.78 10.64 -9.01
N ARG A 7 -22.57 11.89 -9.46
CA ARG A 7 -21.22 12.46 -9.58
C ARG A 7 -20.59 12.73 -8.21
N GLN A 8 -21.39 13.13 -7.23
CA GLN A 8 -20.93 13.32 -5.85
C GLN A 8 -20.59 12.00 -5.18
N GLU A 9 -21.42 10.97 -5.36
CA GLU A 9 -21.16 9.61 -4.87
C GLU A 9 -19.87 9.04 -5.45
N GLY A 10 -19.69 9.12 -6.78
CA GLY A 10 -18.47 8.66 -7.43
C GLY A 10 -17.19 9.37 -6.95
N LEU A 11 -17.27 10.69 -6.69
CA LEU A 11 -16.16 11.45 -6.14
C LEU A 11 -15.84 11.04 -4.70
N GLN A 12 -16.88 10.85 -3.88
CA GLN A 12 -16.74 10.45 -2.48
C GLN A 12 -16.14 9.06 -2.36
N GLU A 13 -16.61 8.09 -3.15
CA GLU A 13 -16.03 6.76 -3.22
C GLU A 13 -14.59 6.77 -3.70
N GLY A 14 -14.28 7.55 -4.74
CA GLY A 14 -12.92 7.69 -5.26
C GLY A 14 -11.96 8.23 -4.20
N LEU A 15 -12.37 9.28 -3.47
CA LEU A 15 -11.58 9.85 -2.38
C LEU A 15 -11.38 8.86 -1.24
N GLN A 16 -12.42 8.14 -0.84
CA GLN A 16 -12.35 7.15 0.24
C GLN A 16 -11.41 5.99 -0.13
N LYS A 17 -11.54 5.45 -1.34
CA LYS A 17 -10.66 4.39 -1.86
C LYS A 17 -9.21 4.87 -1.96
N GLY A 18 -8.99 6.09 -2.44
CA GLY A 18 -7.64 6.68 -2.54
C GLY A 18 -7.00 6.89 -1.17
N LEU A 19 -7.74 7.42 -0.20
CA LEU A 19 -7.25 7.63 1.15
C LEU A 19 -6.91 6.30 1.84
N GLN A 20 -7.76 5.29 1.70
CA GLN A 20 -7.53 3.96 2.27
C GLN A 20 -6.25 3.31 1.70
N LYS A 21 -6.10 3.31 0.37
CA LYS A 21 -4.89 2.79 -0.29
C LYS A 21 -3.63 3.55 0.11
N GLY A 22 -3.72 4.88 0.21
CA GLY A 22 -2.60 5.73 0.62
C GLY A 22 -2.15 5.47 2.06
N LEU A 23 -3.10 5.30 2.99
CA LEU A 23 -2.81 4.98 4.37
C LEU A 23 -2.12 3.62 4.51
N GLU A 24 -2.65 2.59 3.84
CA GLU A 24 -2.08 1.23 3.84
C GLU A 24 -0.66 1.21 3.25
N THR A 25 -0.47 1.85 2.09
CA THR A 25 0.86 1.93 1.45
C THR A 25 1.86 2.69 2.33
N GLY A 26 1.41 3.79 2.96
CA GLY A 26 2.23 4.58 3.88
C GLY A 26 2.66 3.79 5.12
N GLU A 27 1.76 2.98 5.69
CA GLU A 27 2.07 2.12 6.84
C GLU A 27 3.10 1.05 6.47
N ILE A 28 2.91 0.36 5.34
CA ILE A 28 3.85 -0.66 4.85
C ILE A 28 5.23 -0.02 4.60
N LYS A 29 5.27 1.11 3.91
CA LYS A 29 6.51 1.84 3.62
C LYS A 29 7.24 2.22 4.91
N GLY A 30 6.54 2.77 5.90
CA GLY A 30 7.14 3.14 7.18
C GLY A 30 7.74 1.94 7.93
N LYS A 31 7.07 0.78 7.89
CA LYS A 31 7.60 -0.46 8.49
C LYS A 31 8.87 -0.93 7.76
N VAL A 32 8.86 -0.91 6.43
CA VAL A 32 10.02 -1.31 5.61
C VAL A 32 11.21 -0.39 5.86
N GLU A 33 11.02 0.92 5.77
CA GLU A 33 12.08 1.92 5.99
C GLU A 33 12.70 1.83 7.40
N THR A 34 11.87 1.55 8.41
CA THR A 34 12.34 1.34 9.78
C THR A 34 13.26 0.13 9.87
N ILE A 35 12.87 -1.01 9.29
CA ILE A 35 13.69 -2.23 9.30
C ILE A 35 14.98 -2.04 8.50
N GLU A 36 14.92 -1.42 7.33
CA GLU A 36 16.11 -1.11 6.52
C GLU A 36 17.09 -0.20 7.27
N SER A 37 16.57 0.82 7.96
CA SER A 37 17.38 1.72 8.79
C SER A 37 18.06 0.98 9.94
N LEU A 38 17.34 0.06 10.61
CA LEU A 38 17.89 -0.77 11.68
C LEU A 38 18.98 -1.72 11.17
N LEU A 39 18.75 -2.38 10.03
CA LEU A 39 19.75 -3.23 9.38
C LEU A 39 20.99 -2.42 8.97
N ALA A 40 20.81 -1.21 8.44
CA ALA A 40 21.90 -0.34 8.02
C ALA A 40 22.83 0.10 9.17
N VAL A 41 22.29 0.24 10.39
CA VAL A 41 23.09 0.52 11.60
C VAL A 41 23.65 -0.74 12.27
N GLY A 42 23.44 -1.91 11.66
CA GLY A 42 23.99 -3.18 12.12
C GLY A 42 23.15 -3.91 13.17
N ALA A 43 21.86 -3.58 13.32
CA ALA A 43 20.97 -4.36 14.17
C ALA A 43 20.76 -5.76 13.58
N ASP A 44 20.79 -6.78 14.43
CA ASP A 44 20.51 -8.15 14.02
C ASP A 44 19.00 -8.44 13.98
N TRP A 45 18.62 -9.48 13.24
CA TRP A 45 17.23 -9.89 13.09
C TRP A 45 16.53 -10.24 14.40
N SER A 46 17.25 -10.77 15.41
CA SER A 46 16.62 -11.08 16.69
C SER A 46 16.20 -9.81 17.44
N MET A 47 17.03 -8.77 17.39
CA MET A 47 16.70 -7.46 17.98
C MET A 47 15.56 -6.79 17.21
N ILE A 48 15.63 -6.80 15.87
CA ILE A 48 14.60 -6.18 15.02
C ILE A 48 13.25 -6.84 15.28
N THR A 49 13.14 -8.17 15.20
CA THR A 49 11.89 -8.88 15.44
C THR A 49 11.36 -8.65 16.85
N ARG A 50 12.23 -8.55 17.87
CA ARG A 50 11.79 -8.20 19.23
C ARG A 50 11.26 -6.77 19.34
N ALA A 51 11.81 -5.82 18.59
CA ALA A 51 11.45 -4.41 18.66
C ALA A 51 10.19 -4.08 17.84
N THR A 52 10.06 -4.68 16.65
CA THR A 52 8.99 -4.37 15.69
C THR A 52 7.91 -5.44 15.60
N GLY A 53 8.20 -6.65 16.08
CA GLY A 53 7.35 -7.83 15.88
C GLY A 53 7.45 -8.44 14.49
N ILE A 54 8.29 -7.89 13.60
CA ILE A 54 8.36 -8.30 12.19
C ILE A 54 9.51 -9.29 11.99
N THR A 55 9.18 -10.43 11.42
CA THR A 55 10.13 -11.48 11.03
C THR A 55 10.76 -11.21 9.66
N PRO A 56 11.88 -11.87 9.32
CA PRO A 56 12.47 -11.77 7.98
C PRO A 56 11.48 -12.13 6.86
N ASP A 57 10.68 -13.17 7.04
CA ASP A 57 9.70 -13.63 6.04
C ASP A 57 8.56 -12.61 5.84
N GLU A 58 8.07 -12.03 6.95
CA GLU A 58 7.08 -10.93 6.88
C GLU A 58 7.68 -9.69 6.23
N PHE A 59 8.96 -9.38 6.48
CA PHE A 59 9.63 -8.26 5.84
C PHE A 59 9.74 -8.45 4.31
N GLU A 60 10.07 -9.65 3.82
CA GLU A 60 10.03 -9.94 2.39
C GLU A 60 8.62 -9.77 1.81
N THR A 61 7.60 -10.19 2.55
CA THR A 61 6.20 -10.01 2.16
C THR A 61 5.82 -8.52 2.09
N LEU A 62 6.24 -7.72 3.06
CA LEU A 62 6.02 -6.27 3.08
C LEU A 62 6.70 -5.57 1.90
N LYS A 63 7.94 -5.96 1.54
CA LYS A 63 8.62 -5.44 0.35
C LYS A 63 7.90 -5.81 -0.94
N ALA A 64 7.42 -7.05 -1.05
CA ALA A 64 6.64 -7.50 -2.22
C ALA A 64 5.31 -6.73 -2.35
N GLN A 65 4.63 -6.49 -1.22
CA GLN A 65 3.42 -5.66 -1.18
C GLN A 65 3.73 -4.21 -1.60
N LEU A 66 4.79 -3.60 -1.05
CA LEU A 66 5.19 -2.24 -1.39
C LEU A 66 5.49 -2.09 -2.89
N ASN A 67 6.21 -3.04 -3.48
CA ASN A 67 6.50 -3.06 -4.92
C ASN A 67 5.24 -3.18 -5.78
N ARG A 68 4.22 -3.93 -5.32
CA ARG A 68 2.93 -4.02 -6.00
C ARG A 68 2.19 -2.68 -6.02
N PHE A 69 2.36 -1.84 -4.99
CA PHE A 69 1.75 -0.50 -4.93
C PHE A 69 2.54 0.55 -5.72
N ALA A 70 3.84 0.33 -5.96
CA ALA A 70 4.70 1.24 -6.71
C ALA A 70 4.41 1.25 -8.23
N ASP A 71 3.76 0.21 -8.76
CA ASP A 71 3.41 0.12 -10.18
C ASP A 71 1.91 -0.18 -10.39
N PRO A 72 1.04 0.84 -10.32
CA PRO A 72 -0.42 0.67 -10.45
C PRO A 72 -0.88 0.31 -11.87
N HIS A 73 0.01 0.32 -12.88
CA HIS A 73 -0.33 0.05 -14.28
C HIS A 73 -0.16 -1.41 -14.72
N ALA A 74 0.27 -2.33 -13.86
CA ALA A 74 0.45 -3.73 -14.25
C ALA A 74 -0.84 -4.60 -14.14
N GLY A 75 -1.96 -4.04 -13.65
CA GLY A 75 -3.16 -4.84 -13.35
C GLY A 75 -4.52 -4.18 -13.59
N ASP A 76 -4.59 -2.90 -13.94
CA ASP A 76 -5.86 -2.15 -14.12
C ASP A 76 -6.30 -2.02 -15.60
N ASP A 77 -5.83 -2.92 -16.47
CA ASP A 77 -6.32 -3.03 -17.86
C ASP A 77 -7.58 -3.92 -17.99
N ALA A 78 -8.06 -4.48 -16.88
CA ALA A 78 -9.18 -5.41 -16.87
C ALA A 78 -10.37 -4.84 -16.07
N GLN A 79 -11.05 -3.86 -16.66
CA GLN A 79 -12.52 -3.66 -16.66
C GLN A 79 -12.87 -2.17 -16.74
N GLN A 80 -12.87 -1.63 -17.96
CA GLN A 80 -13.88 -0.66 -18.44
C GLN A 80 -13.69 -0.42 -19.95
N THR A 81 -13.72 -1.50 -20.73
CA THR A 81 -14.08 -1.43 -22.15
C THR A 81 -15.40 -2.15 -22.33
N THR A 82 -16.50 -1.40 -22.34
CA THR A 82 -17.64 -1.63 -23.24
C THR A 82 -18.39 -0.32 -23.32
N THR A 83 -17.98 0.45 -24.32
CA THR A 83 -18.82 1.32 -25.15
C THR A 83 -20.03 0.53 -25.66
N ASP A 84 -21.25 1.00 -25.41
CA ASP A 84 -22.19 1.59 -26.40
C ASP A 84 -23.45 2.07 -25.67
#